data_AF-A0A8S1FC03-F1
#
_entry.id   AF-A0A8S1FC03-F1
#
_cell.length_a   1.000
_cell.length_b   1.000
_cell.length_c   1.000
_cell.angle_alpha   90.00
_cell.angle_beta   90.00
_cell.angle_gamma   90.00
#
_symmetry.space_group_name_H-M   'P 1'
#
loop_
_entity.id
_entity.type
_entity.pdbx_description
1 polymer ?
#
loop_
_entity_poly.entity_id
_entity_poly.type
_entity_poly.pdbx_seq_one_letter_code
_entity_poly.pdbx_strand_id
1 'polypeptide(L)'
;MMFSSPVLKESALAKGRSLYPKVTVFSEILPLASKNRVHSSKRRAAASSCTQELQALFGCLKKWEFDDKPCSKQHASYMDCVHKGAEEAAAYAEAAKKGTLGESGSGGKNSMTTAQFNKIMQLFPQPNLGQPPYRQMKRLPTQDYAEDIFHRKHWKGKRS
;
A
#
# COMPACT_ATOMS: atom_id res chain seq x y z
N MET A 1 -54.78 3.86 -32.61
CA MET A 1 -54.19 3.67 -31.26
C MET A 1 -54.07 2.19 -31.02
N MET A 2 -52.89 1.65 -30.72
CA MET A 2 -52.64 0.47 -29.87
C MET A 2 -51.11 0.33 -29.72
N PHE A 3 -50.50 1.22 -28.94
CA PHE A 3 -49.17 0.99 -28.41
C PHE A 3 -49.26 0.08 -27.18
N SER A 4 -48.19 -0.71 -27.01
CA SER A 4 -47.72 -1.33 -25.77
C SER A 4 -48.62 -2.33 -25.07
N SER A 5 -48.35 -3.61 -25.29
CA SER A 5 -48.26 -4.55 -24.17
C SER A 5 -46.77 -4.89 -23.95
N PRO A 6 -46.25 -4.84 -22.72
CA PRO A 6 -44.83 -4.98 -22.46
C PRO A 6 -44.37 -6.42 -22.71
N VAL A 7 -43.36 -6.56 -23.56
CA VAL A 7 -42.65 -7.80 -23.92
C VAL A 7 -41.87 -8.42 -22.73
N LEU A 8 -41.97 -7.84 -21.54
CA LEU A 8 -41.23 -8.29 -20.36
C LEU A 8 -42.19 -8.51 -19.18
N LYS A 9 -42.91 -9.63 -19.20
CA LYS A 9 -43.53 -10.18 -17.97
C LYS A 9 -42.42 -10.58 -17.01
N GLU A 10 -42.42 -10.04 -15.79
CA GLU A 10 -41.46 -10.35 -14.71
C GLU A 10 -41.36 -11.86 -14.40
N SER A 11 -42.41 -12.63 -14.68
CA SER A 11 -42.42 -14.08 -14.51
C SER A 11 -41.53 -14.85 -15.49
N ALA A 12 -41.10 -14.24 -16.60
CA ALA A 12 -40.14 -14.85 -17.54
C ALA A 12 -38.68 -14.75 -17.05
N LEU A 13 -38.36 -13.78 -16.19
CA LEU A 13 -37.02 -13.61 -15.59
C LEU A 13 -36.73 -14.66 -14.50
N ALA A 14 -37.76 -15.27 -13.92
CA ALA A 14 -37.62 -16.17 -12.77
C ALA A 14 -37.19 -17.62 -13.11
N LYS A 15 -37.11 -17.99 -14.40
CA LYS A 15 -36.75 -19.34 -14.86
C LYS A 15 -35.30 -19.48 -15.39
N GLY A 16 -34.43 -18.53 -15.07
CA GLY A 16 -33.01 -18.62 -15.41
C GLY A 16 -32.24 -19.50 -14.42
N ARG A 17 -31.37 -20.39 -14.92
CA ARG A 17 -30.31 -21.00 -14.10
C ARG A 17 -29.57 -19.89 -13.34
N SER A 18 -29.18 -20.14 -12.09
CA SER A 18 -28.42 -19.16 -11.31
C SER A 18 -27.23 -18.67 -12.13
N LEU A 19 -27.11 -17.36 -12.31
CA LEU A 19 -25.99 -16.72 -13.03
C LEU A 19 -24.64 -17.02 -12.36
N TYR A 20 -24.67 -17.47 -11.10
CA TYR A 20 -23.50 -17.87 -10.33
C TYR A 20 -23.20 -19.36 -10.55
N PRO A 21 -21.92 -19.72 -10.77
CA PRO A 21 -21.52 -21.13 -10.87
C PRO A 21 -21.81 -21.86 -9.56
N LYS A 22 -22.20 -23.14 -9.65
CA LYS A 22 -22.49 -23.98 -8.48
C LYS A 22 -21.27 -24.27 -7.62
N VAL A 23 -20.07 -24.20 -8.21
CA VAL A 23 -18.78 -24.40 -7.54
C VAL A 23 -17.93 -23.16 -7.79
N THR A 24 -17.51 -22.50 -6.71
CA THR A 24 -16.63 -21.33 -6.77
C THR A 24 -15.20 -21.76 -6.45
N VAL A 25 -14.33 -21.80 -7.46
CA VAL A 25 -12.89 -22.08 -7.27
C VAL A 25 -12.17 -20.86 -6.70
N PHE A 26 -12.62 -19.66 -7.06
CA PHE A 26 -12.06 -18.41 -6.61
C PHE A 26 -13.17 -17.36 -6.45
N SER A 27 -13.11 -16.58 -5.37
CA SER A 27 -14.05 -15.49 -5.10
C SER A 27 -13.29 -14.18 -4.92
N GLU A 28 -13.57 -13.22 -5.81
CA GLU A 28 -12.97 -11.89 -5.75
C GLU A 28 -13.52 -11.08 -4.58
N ILE A 29 -12.71 -10.86 -3.55
CA ILE A 29 -13.02 -9.92 -2.46
C ILE A 29 -12.75 -8.47 -2.90
N LEU A 30 -11.73 -8.31 -3.75
CA LEU A 30 -11.34 -7.07 -4.41
C LEU A 30 -11.35 -7.34 -5.92
N PRO A 31 -11.68 -6.34 -6.75
CA PRO A 31 -11.60 -6.50 -8.19
C PRO A 31 -10.15 -6.85 -8.60
N LEU A 32 -9.96 -7.76 -9.56
CA LEU A 32 -8.63 -8.07 -10.11
C LEU A 32 -8.16 -6.95 -11.04
N ALA A 33 -8.02 -5.77 -10.48
CA ALA A 33 -7.49 -4.60 -11.13
C ALA A 33 -6.20 -4.18 -10.47
N SER A 34 -5.24 -3.79 -11.30
CA SER A 34 -4.01 -3.20 -10.82
C SER A 34 -4.30 -1.79 -10.27
N LYS A 35 -3.53 -1.40 -9.24
CA LYS A 35 -3.59 -0.06 -8.67
C LYS A 35 -2.58 0.82 -9.39
N ASN A 36 -2.86 2.12 -9.46
CA ASN A 36 -1.89 3.11 -9.97
C ASN A 36 -0.75 3.42 -8.98
N ARG A 37 -0.56 2.56 -7.97
CA ARG A 37 0.53 2.66 -6.99
C ARG A 37 0.89 1.28 -6.45
N VAL A 38 2.18 1.08 -6.23
CA VAL A 38 2.74 -0.03 -5.48
C VAL A 38 3.07 0.44 -4.07
N HIS A 39 2.82 -0.44 -3.10
CA HIS A 39 3.22 -0.21 -1.73
C HIS A 39 4.66 -0.70 -1.54
N SER A 40 5.53 0.17 -1.02
CA SER A 40 6.86 -0.24 -0.60
C SER A 40 6.80 -0.86 0.79
N SER A 41 7.57 -1.93 0.99
CA SER A 41 7.82 -2.44 2.34
C SER A 41 8.66 -1.42 3.10
N LYS A 42 8.29 -1.15 4.35
CA LYS A 42 9.04 -0.24 5.21
C LYS A 42 10.42 -0.84 5.50
N ARG A 43 11.44 -0.44 4.75
CA ARG A 43 12.83 -0.73 5.10
C ARG A 43 13.30 0.33 6.09
N ARG A 44 13.94 -0.13 7.16
CA ARG A 44 14.61 0.75 8.12
C ARG A 44 16.02 1.01 7.61
N ALA A 45 16.49 2.24 7.80
CA ALA A 45 17.90 2.54 7.62
C ALA A 45 18.72 1.59 8.50
N ALA A 46 19.86 1.13 8.00
CA ALA A 46 20.84 0.40 8.80
C ALA A 46 21.57 1.38 9.73
N ALA A 47 20.82 2.02 10.63
CA ALA A 47 21.40 2.86 11.67
C ALA A 47 22.07 1.97 12.72
N SER A 48 23.20 2.43 13.27
CA SER A 48 23.81 1.80 14.43
C SER A 48 22.82 1.85 15.60
N SER A 49 22.65 0.74 16.32
CA SER A 49 21.62 0.64 17.36
C SER A 49 21.95 1.40 18.66
N CYS A 50 22.98 2.27 18.66
CA CYS A 50 23.56 2.96 19.83
C CYS A 50 23.75 2.09 21.09
N THR A 51 23.78 0.77 20.93
CA THR A 51 23.76 -0.20 22.04
C THR A 51 25.06 -0.20 22.83
N GLN A 52 26.19 0.07 22.16
CA GLN A 52 27.51 0.13 22.79
C GLN A 52 27.61 1.30 23.78
N GLU A 53 27.17 2.48 23.38
CA GLU A 53 27.19 3.67 24.22
C GLU A 53 26.16 3.60 25.34
N LEU A 54 24.99 3.00 25.05
CA LEU A 54 23.98 2.72 26.06
C LEU A 54 24.49 1.76 27.15
N GLN A 55 25.24 0.72 26.76
CA GLN A 55 25.89 -0.19 27.72
C GLN A 55 26.95 0.53 28.57
N ALA A 56 27.72 1.44 27.97
CA ALA A 56 28.70 2.25 28.70
C ALA A 56 28.03 3.22 29.70
N LEU A 57 26.90 3.81 29.33
CA LEU A 57 26.08 4.65 30.21
C LEU A 57 25.55 3.84 31.40
N PHE A 58 24.92 2.68 31.15
CA PHE A 58 24.44 1.81 32.23
C PHE A 58 25.58 1.30 33.13
N GLY A 59 26.76 1.04 32.55
CA GLY A 59 27.95 0.68 33.31
C GLY A 59 28.43 1.79 34.24
N CYS A 60 28.23 3.06 33.88
CA CYS A 60 28.52 4.20 34.74
C CYS A 60 27.43 4.39 35.80
N LEU A 61 26.15 4.40 35.41
CA LEU A 61 25.01 4.59 36.31
C LEU A 61 24.99 3.54 37.43
N LYS A 62 25.32 2.28 37.11
CA LYS A 62 25.42 1.21 38.10
C LYS A 62 26.49 1.47 39.19
N LYS A 63 27.55 2.22 38.88
CA LYS A 63 28.64 2.53 39.84
C LYS A 63 28.27 3.65 40.80
N TRP A 64 27.33 4.52 40.42
CA TRP A 64 26.99 5.74 41.14
C TRP A 64 25.52 5.75 41.59
N GLU A 65 24.93 4.58 41.83
CA GLU A 65 23.53 4.46 42.27
C GLU A 65 22.53 5.24 41.40
N PHE A 66 22.80 5.31 40.09
CA PHE A 66 22.02 6.04 39.08
C PHE A 66 22.07 7.58 39.19
N ASP A 67 23.09 8.15 39.82
CA ASP A 67 23.36 9.59 39.71
C ASP A 67 23.93 9.95 38.32
N ASP A 68 23.23 10.83 37.60
CA ASP A 68 23.60 11.26 36.23
C ASP A 68 24.81 12.21 36.19
N LYS A 69 25.04 12.98 37.26
CA LYS A 69 26.11 14.00 37.36
C LYS A 69 27.52 13.43 37.03
N PRO A 70 27.96 12.31 37.62
CA PRO A 70 29.26 11.70 37.30
C PRO A 70 29.31 11.03 35.91
N CYS A 71 28.17 10.74 35.29
CA CYS A 71 28.06 10.01 34.02
C CYS A 71 27.79 10.91 32.81
N SER A 72 28.02 12.22 32.94
CA SER A 72 27.76 13.23 31.90
C SER A 72 28.48 12.95 30.57
N LYS A 73 29.68 12.36 30.60
CA LYS A 73 30.45 12.01 29.40
C LYS A 73 29.80 10.89 28.60
N GLN A 74 29.38 9.81 29.27
CA GLN A 74 28.73 8.66 28.67
C GLN A 74 27.32 9.04 28.19
N HIS A 75 26.66 9.96 28.90
CA HIS A 75 25.37 10.50 28.50
C HIS A 75 25.49 11.35 27.22
N ALA A 76 26.49 12.24 27.16
CA ALA A 76 26.75 13.03 25.96
C ALA A 76 27.05 12.15 24.73
N SER A 77 27.92 11.15 24.88
CA SER A 77 28.21 10.22 23.78
C SER A 77 26.94 9.51 23.29
N TYR A 78 26.13 8.97 24.21
CA TYR A 78 24.88 8.29 23.87
C TYR A 78 23.93 9.20 23.08
N MET A 79 23.75 10.44 23.54
CA MET A 79 22.89 11.40 22.87
C MET A 79 23.44 11.77 21.48
N ASP A 80 24.77 11.92 21.33
CA ASP A 80 25.39 12.17 20.03
C ASP A 80 25.12 11.04 19.03
N CYS A 81 25.20 9.77 19.45
CA CYS A 81 24.82 8.65 18.57
C CYS A 81 23.34 8.65 18.23
N VAL A 82 22.46 8.93 19.19
CA VAL A 82 21.01 9.02 18.94
C VAL A 82 20.69 10.12 17.94
N HIS A 83 21.30 11.29 18.09
CA HIS A 83 21.11 12.41 17.15
C HIS A 83 21.62 12.06 15.75
N LYS A 84 22.83 11.50 15.62
CA LYS A 84 23.36 11.04 14.33
C LYS A 84 22.48 9.98 13.69
N GLY A 85 22.03 9.00 14.46
CA GLY A 85 21.13 7.95 13.97
C GLY A 85 19.77 8.49 13.50
N ALA A 86 19.25 9.52 14.18
CA ALA A 86 18.02 10.21 13.76
C ALA A 86 18.22 11.00 12.46
N GLU A 87 19.33 11.71 12.31
CA GLU A 87 19.70 12.43 11.09
C GLU A 87 19.87 11.49 9.90
N GLU A 88 20.58 10.38 10.08
CA GLU A 88 20.76 9.34 9.08
C GLU A 88 19.43 8.69 8.68
N ALA A 89 18.55 8.41 9.65
CA ALA A 89 17.23 7.87 9.38
C ALA A 89 16.34 8.86 8.61
N ALA A 90 16.41 10.16 8.93
CA ALA A 90 15.71 11.20 8.21
C ALA A 90 16.25 11.34 6.77
N ALA A 91 17.57 11.37 6.59
CA ALA A 91 18.21 11.41 5.28
C ALA A 91 17.85 10.20 4.42
N TYR A 92 17.83 8.99 5.03
CA TYR A 92 17.38 7.78 4.36
C TYR A 92 15.91 7.86 3.94
N ALA A 93 15.03 8.36 4.81
CA ALA A 93 13.61 8.53 4.48
C ALA A 93 13.40 9.53 3.34
N GLU A 94 14.15 10.62 3.30
CA GLU A 94 14.12 11.59 2.20
C GLU A 94 14.63 11.00 0.88
N ALA A 95 15.76 10.30 0.92
CA ALA A 95 16.33 9.66 -0.27
C ALA A 95 15.44 8.51 -0.78
N ALA A 96 14.75 7.80 0.11
CA ALA A 96 13.74 6.80 -0.26
C ALA A 96 12.53 7.44 -0.96
N LYS A 97 12.04 8.59 -0.47
CA LYS A 97 10.96 9.35 -1.14
C LYS A 97 11.38 9.83 -2.53
N LYS A 98 12.63 10.31 -2.67
CA LYS A 98 13.19 10.75 -3.96
C LYS A 98 13.49 9.58 -4.91
N GLY A 99 13.53 8.35 -4.40
CA GLY A 99 13.85 7.16 -5.17
C GLY A 99 15.31 7.10 -5.64
N THR A 100 16.21 7.82 -4.96
CA THR A 100 17.65 7.88 -5.28
C THR A 100 18.43 6.74 -4.66
N LEU A 101 18.02 6.29 -3.47
CA LEU A 101 18.50 5.04 -2.90
C LEU A 101 17.95 3.91 -3.74
N GLY A 102 18.81 3.23 -4.50
CA GLY A 102 18.48 1.97 -5.15
C GLY A 102 17.99 1.00 -4.08
N GLU A 103 16.68 0.88 -3.94
CA GLU A 103 16.05 -0.21 -3.21
C GLU A 103 16.43 -1.48 -3.97
N SER A 104 17.57 -2.08 -3.64
CA SER A 104 17.87 -3.47 -3.97
C SER A 104 16.94 -4.34 -3.11
N GLY A 105 15.64 -4.26 -3.39
CA GLY A 105 14.70 -5.29 -3.01
C GLY A 105 15.03 -6.51 -3.86
N SER A 106 15.16 -7.66 -3.21
CA SER A 106 15.21 -9.08 -3.62
C SER A 106 15.25 -9.54 -5.11
N GLY A 107 15.54 -8.69 -6.09
CA GLY A 107 15.46 -8.91 -7.53
C GLY A 107 16.65 -8.31 -8.29
N GLY A 108 17.81 -8.22 -7.63
CA GLY A 108 19.08 -7.86 -8.27
C GLY A 108 19.33 -6.35 -8.38
N LYS A 109 20.57 -6.02 -8.77
CA LYS A 109 21.13 -4.65 -8.83
C LYS A 109 20.46 -3.72 -9.86
N ASN A 110 19.45 -4.19 -10.59
CA ASN A 110 18.89 -3.54 -11.79
C ASN A 110 17.39 -3.21 -11.68
N SER A 111 16.73 -3.40 -10.54
CA SER A 111 15.30 -3.08 -10.38
C SER A 111 15.07 -1.61 -10.02
N MET A 112 14.14 -0.94 -10.70
CA MET A 112 13.71 0.44 -10.37
C MET A 112 13.15 0.55 -8.95
N THR A 113 13.33 1.72 -8.33
CA THR A 113 12.78 1.96 -6.98
C THR A 113 11.27 2.07 -7.01
N THR A 114 10.60 1.74 -5.90
CA THR A 114 9.14 1.84 -5.82
C THR A 114 8.64 3.26 -6.07
N ALA A 115 9.38 4.28 -5.62
CA ALA A 115 9.10 5.68 -5.90
C ALA A 115 9.17 6.01 -7.40
N GLN A 116 10.19 5.52 -8.10
CA GLN A 116 10.32 5.69 -9.55
C GLN A 116 9.19 4.98 -10.29
N PHE A 117 8.85 3.75 -9.89
CA PHE A 117 7.76 2.99 -10.48
C PHE A 117 6.40 3.67 -10.29
N ASN A 118 6.14 4.19 -9.08
CA ASN A 118 4.95 4.98 -8.78
C ASN A 118 4.85 6.25 -9.64
N LYS A 119 5.98 6.89 -9.97
CA LYS A 119 6.00 8.04 -10.88
C LYS A 119 5.56 7.65 -12.29
N ILE A 120 6.01 6.50 -12.80
CA ILE A 120 5.58 5.97 -14.11
C ILE A 120 4.07 5.66 -14.09
N MET A 121 3.58 5.02 -13.03
CA MET A 121 2.15 4.72 -12.89
C MET A 121 1.27 5.97 -12.78
N GLN A 122 1.80 7.09 -12.30
CA GLN A 122 1.10 8.38 -12.29
C GLN A 122 1.03 9.02 -13.68
N LEU A 123 2.07 8.86 -14.50
CA LEU A 123 2.09 9.35 -15.88
C LEU A 123 1.13 8.55 -16.76
N PHE A 124 1.05 7.24 -16.53
CA PHE A 124 0.19 6.32 -17.29
C PHE A 124 -0.77 5.57 -16.37
N PRO A 125 -1.79 6.26 -15.81
CA PRO A 125 -2.77 5.64 -14.94
C PRO A 125 -3.64 4.66 -15.72
N GLN A 126 -4.04 3.56 -15.08
CA GLN A 126 -4.99 2.63 -15.68
C GLN A 126 -6.38 3.28 -15.76
N PRO A 127 -7.05 3.27 -16.93
CA PRO A 127 -8.39 3.82 -17.07
C PRO A 127 -9.38 3.02 -16.21
N ASN A 128 -10.26 3.74 -15.49
CA ASN A 128 -11.47 3.24 -14.81
C ASN A 128 -11.31 2.23 -13.64
N LEU A 129 -10.13 1.69 -13.32
CA LEU A 129 -9.98 0.71 -12.23
C LEU A 129 -8.88 1.00 -11.19
N GLY A 130 -8.10 2.08 -11.36
CA GLY A 130 -6.94 2.37 -10.50
C GLY A 130 -7.24 3.15 -9.20
N GLN A 131 -8.43 3.71 -9.01
CA GLN A 131 -8.75 4.63 -7.89
C GLN A 131 -9.68 4.02 -6.82
N PRO A 132 -9.37 4.18 -5.51
CA PRO A 132 -10.27 3.78 -4.42
C PRO A 132 -11.50 4.70 -4.36
N PRO A 133 -12.68 4.26 -3.88
CA PRO A 133 -12.95 3.00 -3.17
C PRO A 133 -13.44 1.84 -4.06
N TYR A 134 -12.67 0.75 -4.10
CA TYR A 134 -12.95 -0.47 -4.88
C TYR A 134 -14.08 -1.34 -4.30
N ARG A 135 -14.50 -1.08 -3.06
CA ARG A 135 -15.41 -1.93 -2.28
C ARG A 135 -16.85 -1.91 -2.79
N GLN A 136 -17.17 -0.97 -3.69
CA GLN A 136 -18.52 -0.79 -4.25
C GLN A 136 -18.69 -1.38 -5.65
N MET A 137 -17.66 -2.05 -6.20
CA MET A 137 -17.70 -2.63 -7.55
C MET A 137 -17.61 -4.15 -7.43
N LYS A 138 -18.75 -4.84 -7.27
CA LYS A 138 -18.79 -6.30 -7.41
C LYS A 138 -19.22 -6.64 -8.82
N ARG A 139 -18.34 -7.27 -9.60
CA ARG A 139 -18.66 -7.76 -10.94
C ARG A 139 -19.67 -8.90 -10.84
N LEU A 140 -20.53 -9.03 -11.86
CA LEU A 140 -21.28 -10.26 -12.05
C LEU A 140 -20.31 -11.38 -12.50
N PRO A 141 -20.55 -12.65 -12.13
CA PRO A 141 -19.66 -13.76 -12.48
C PRO A 141 -19.42 -13.98 -13.98
N THR A 142 -20.34 -13.51 -14.82
CA THR A 142 -20.28 -13.65 -16.28
C THR A 142 -19.75 -12.40 -16.98
N GLN A 143 -19.26 -11.41 -16.23
CA GLN A 143 -18.86 -10.11 -16.75
C GLN A 143 -17.36 -10.06 -17.09
N ASP A 144 -17.03 -9.82 -18.35
CA ASP A 144 -15.64 -9.77 -18.83
C ASP A 144 -14.86 -8.56 -18.28
N TYR A 145 -13.54 -8.69 -18.18
CA TYR A 145 -12.61 -7.68 -17.66
C TYR A 145 -12.44 -6.48 -18.59
N ALA A 146 -12.44 -6.72 -19.91
CA ALA A 146 -12.31 -5.70 -20.94
C ALA A 146 -13.55 -4.81 -21.07
N GLU A 147 -14.68 -5.31 -20.57
CA GLU A 147 -15.96 -4.70 -20.73
C GLU A 147 -16.30 -3.86 -19.48
N ASP A 148 -16.06 -2.55 -19.58
CA ASP A 148 -16.60 -1.57 -18.64
C ASP A 148 -18.12 -1.38 -18.95
N ILE A 149 -18.91 -2.45 -18.74
CA ILE A 149 -20.20 -2.71 -19.45
C ILE A 149 -21.29 -1.67 -19.26
N PHE A 150 -21.25 -0.84 -18.22
CA PHE A 150 -22.45 -0.10 -17.88
C PHE A 150 -22.58 1.31 -18.41
N HIS A 151 -21.55 1.90 -19.06
CA HIS A 151 -21.60 3.33 -19.42
C HIS A 151 -22.02 4.23 -18.23
N ARG A 152 -21.86 3.73 -16.99
CA ARG A 152 -22.43 4.30 -15.75
C ARG A 152 -21.52 5.37 -15.13
N LYS A 153 -20.51 5.81 -15.88
CA LYS A 153 -19.51 6.80 -15.46
C LYS A 153 -20.13 8.14 -15.03
N HIS A 154 -21.38 8.40 -15.41
CA HIS A 154 -22.10 9.66 -15.17
C HIS A 154 -23.21 9.56 -14.12
N TRP A 155 -23.48 8.37 -13.57
CA TRP A 155 -24.63 8.16 -12.67
C TRP A 155 -24.18 8.05 -11.21
N LYS A 156 -24.40 9.13 -10.45
CA LYS A 156 -24.17 9.15 -9.00
C LYS A 156 -25.11 8.16 -8.29
N GLY A 157 -24.54 7.29 -7.45
CA GLY A 157 -25.27 6.69 -6.31
C GLY A 157 -25.86 5.30 -6.47
N LYS A 158 -25.58 4.55 -7.54
CA LYS A 158 -26.02 3.14 -7.63
C LYS A 158 -24.87 2.17 -7.40
N ARG A 159 -25.05 1.27 -6.42
CA ARG A 159 -24.18 0.11 -6.20
C ARG A 159 -24.11 -0.72 -7.48
N SER A 160 -22.90 -0.89 -8.00
CA SER A 160 -22.55 -1.85 -9.07
C SER A 160 -22.23 -3.20 -8.46
#